data_AF-H2EYS6-F1
#
_entry.id   AF-H2EYS6-F1
#
_cell.length_a   1.000
_cell.length_b   1.000
_cell.length_c   1.000
_cell.angle_alpha   90.00
_cell.angle_beta   90.00
_cell.angle_gamma   90.00
#
_symmetry.space_group_name_H-M   'P 1'
#
loop_
_entity.id
_entity.type
_entity.pdbx_description
1 polymer ?
#
loop_
_entity_poly.entity_id
_entity_poly.type
_entity_poly.pdbx_seq_one_letter_code
_entity_poly.pdbx_strand_id
1 'polypeptide(L)'
;GNAIVLDENGKPVTDTSTLNDKAGYQLTYHWSIPDSEVIKAGDTATVEIPTYVSIDHDVVMPLTDSAGQTLGTFTYTKGASTGTITFTDALGTLNSRAGTLSMNAKGNATATEGSAEIAKSGLVVSSGSDGAPTVLGWHITVTPGNNSTVVVT
;
A
#
# COMPACT_ATOMS: atom_id res chain seq x y z
N GLY A 1 19.07 -3.66 3.63
CA GLY A 1 19.05 -2.41 2.84
C GLY A 1 18.05 -1.45 3.45
N ASN A 2 18.19 -0.15 3.19
CA ASN A 2 17.17 0.83 3.59
C ASN A 2 15.89 0.63 2.77
N ALA A 3 14.74 0.88 3.38
CA ALA A 3 13.46 0.80 2.69
C ALA A 3 13.25 2.01 1.77
N ILE A 4 12.62 1.79 0.62
CA ILE A 4 12.09 2.82 -0.28
C ILE A 4 10.57 2.76 -0.17
N VAL A 5 9.93 3.89 0.10
CA VAL A 5 8.47 4.03 0.07
C VAL A 5 8.04 4.56 -1.28
N LEU A 6 7.12 3.86 -1.95
CA LEU A 6 6.50 4.31 -3.19
C LEU A 6 5.04 4.68 -2.95
N ASP A 7 4.56 5.71 -3.63
CA ASP A 7 3.15 6.06 -3.68
C ASP A 7 2.35 5.11 -4.60
N GLU A 8 1.05 5.35 -4.74
CA GLU A 8 0.14 4.57 -5.59
C GLU A 8 0.54 4.58 -7.08
N ASN A 9 1.34 5.54 -7.52
CA ASN A 9 1.85 5.65 -8.89
C ASN A 9 3.24 5.02 -9.04
N GLY A 10 3.75 4.35 -8.00
CA GLY A 10 5.08 3.73 -7.99
C GLY A 10 6.22 4.74 -7.87
N LYS A 11 5.95 5.99 -7.49
CA LYS A 11 6.96 7.03 -7.36
C LYS A 11 7.52 7.07 -5.93
N PRO A 12 8.84 7.21 -5.75
CA PRO A 12 9.43 7.36 -4.43
C PRO A 12 8.89 8.58 -3.67
N VAL A 13 8.46 8.36 -2.44
CA VAL A 13 8.09 9.42 -1.50
C VAL A 13 9.31 9.79 -0.67
N THR A 14 9.81 11.02 -0.84
CA THR A 14 10.99 11.52 -0.11
C THR A 14 10.64 12.21 1.20
N ASP A 15 9.44 12.80 1.29
CA ASP A 15 8.94 13.41 2.52
C ASP A 15 8.03 12.42 3.26
N THR A 16 8.63 11.64 4.15
CA THR A 16 7.94 10.59 4.90
C THR A 16 7.00 11.14 5.98
N SER A 17 7.08 12.43 6.32
CA SER A 17 6.20 13.06 7.32
C SER A 17 4.77 13.26 6.81
N THR A 18 4.59 13.23 5.49
CA THR A 18 3.30 13.41 4.81
C THR A 18 2.58 12.10 4.50
N LEU A 19 3.20 10.96 4.80
CA LEU A 19 2.62 9.65 4.60
C LEU A 19 1.40 9.50 5.50
N ASN A 20 0.21 9.56 4.91
CA ASN A 20 -1.04 9.59 5.67
C ASN A 20 -1.67 8.21 5.85
N ASP A 21 -2.49 8.07 6.88
CA ASP A 21 -3.15 6.83 7.31
C ASP A 21 -4.32 6.38 6.44
N LYS A 22 -4.71 7.18 5.44
CA LYS A 22 -5.77 6.87 4.47
C LYS A 22 -5.23 6.36 3.13
N ALA A 23 -3.98 6.69 2.80
CA ALA A 23 -3.34 6.29 1.56
C ALA A 23 -2.58 4.96 1.71
N GLY A 24 -2.60 4.17 0.63
CA GLY A 24 -1.76 2.99 0.50
C GLY A 24 -0.39 3.35 -0.07
N TYR A 25 0.65 2.73 0.48
CA TYR A 25 2.04 2.88 0.03
C TYR A 25 2.67 1.51 -0.17
N GLN A 26 3.69 1.45 -1.02
CA GLN A 26 4.51 0.27 -1.20
C GLN A 26 5.86 0.43 -0.51
N LEU A 27 6.14 -0.41 0.48
CA LEU A 27 7.42 -0.48 1.17
C LEU A 27 8.32 -1.51 0.47
N THR A 28 9.44 -1.06 -0.09
CA THR A 28 10.34 -1.89 -0.92
C THR A 28 11.74 -1.94 -0.35
N TYR A 29 12.32 -3.14 -0.24
CA TYR A 29 13.71 -3.37 0.18
C TYR A 29 14.46 -4.10 -0.91
N HIS A 30 15.64 -3.58 -1.26
CA HIS A 30 16.62 -4.33 -2.01
C HIS A 30 17.61 -4.97 -1.03
N TRP A 31 17.85 -6.26 -1.22
CA TRP A 31 18.77 -7.04 -0.40
C TRP A 31 19.75 -7.79 -1.28
N SER A 32 20.93 -8.04 -0.71
CA SER A 32 21.94 -8.92 -1.27
C SER A 32 22.68 -9.62 -0.14
N ILE A 33 23.11 -10.85 -0.38
CA ILE A 33 23.91 -11.67 0.52
C ILE A 33 25.20 -12.02 -0.22
N PRO A 34 26.38 -11.59 0.26
CA PRO A 34 27.66 -11.91 -0.38
C PRO A 34 27.87 -13.42 -0.52
N ASP A 35 28.42 -13.88 -1.64
CA ASP A 35 28.63 -15.32 -1.91
C ASP A 35 29.56 -16.03 -0.91
N SER A 36 30.38 -15.25 -0.18
CA SER A 36 31.21 -15.77 0.91
C SER A 36 30.44 -16.23 2.14
N GLU A 37 29.18 -15.81 2.30
CA GLU A 37 28.35 -16.20 3.45
C GLU A 37 27.81 -17.62 3.29
N VAL A 38 28.02 -18.45 4.31
CA VAL A 38 27.49 -19.80 4.37
C VAL A 38 26.08 -19.74 4.95
N ILE A 39 25.07 -19.92 4.11
CA ILE A 39 23.67 -19.97 4.50
C ILE A 39 23.25 -21.42 4.69
N LYS A 40 22.56 -21.71 5.79
CA LYS A 40 21.93 -23.00 6.10
C LYS A 40 20.43 -22.81 6.28
N ALA A 41 19.67 -23.88 6.09
CA ALA A 41 18.25 -23.89 6.43
C ALA A 41 18.04 -23.49 7.88
N GLY A 42 17.10 -22.56 8.08
CA GLY A 42 16.77 -22.01 9.39
C GLY A 42 17.55 -20.74 9.75
N ASP A 43 18.58 -20.36 8.99
CA ASP A 43 19.25 -19.07 9.17
C ASP A 43 18.25 -17.92 8.93
N THR A 44 18.41 -16.84 9.67
CA THR A 44 17.44 -15.73 9.66
C THR A 44 18.06 -14.38 9.34
N ALA A 45 17.27 -13.51 8.73
CA ALA A 45 17.57 -12.09 8.60
C ALA A 45 16.41 -11.23 9.11
N THR A 46 16.74 -10.15 9.81
CA THR A 46 15.75 -9.19 10.31
C THR A 46 15.48 -8.10 9.29
N VAL A 47 14.22 -7.73 9.12
CA VAL A 47 13.77 -6.60 8.28
C VAL A 47 13.11 -5.57 9.18
N GLU A 48 13.70 -4.39 9.32
CA GLU A 48 13.12 -3.30 10.10
C GLU A 48 12.01 -2.58 9.34
N ILE A 49 10.87 -2.37 9.99
CA ILE A 49 9.76 -1.58 9.47
C ILE A 49 9.96 -0.12 9.88
N PRO A 50 9.98 0.84 8.94
CA PRO A 50 10.17 2.24 9.28
C PRO A 50 9.03 2.78 10.15
N THR A 51 9.36 3.67 11.09
CA THR A 51 8.42 4.20 12.09
C THR A 51 7.35 5.13 11.53
N TYR A 52 7.49 5.59 10.28
CA TYR A 52 6.55 6.48 9.60
C TYR A 52 5.48 5.73 8.78
N VAL A 53 5.58 4.39 8.71
CA VAL A 53 4.56 3.53 8.10
C VAL A 53 4.05 2.47 9.08
N SER A 54 2.92 1.84 8.75
CA SER A 54 2.37 0.70 9.46
C SER A 54 1.84 -0.35 8.49
N ILE A 55 1.93 -1.62 8.88
CA ILE A 55 1.32 -2.77 8.18
C ILE A 55 0.22 -3.29 9.10
N ASP A 56 -1.02 -3.30 8.61
CA ASP A 56 -2.22 -3.50 9.44
C ASP A 56 -2.70 -4.96 9.54
N HIS A 57 -1.87 -5.90 9.10
CA HIS A 57 -2.10 -7.34 9.09
C HIS A 57 -0.79 -8.13 9.25
N ASP A 58 -0.90 -9.39 9.63
CA ASP A 58 0.23 -10.32 9.62
C ASP A 58 0.62 -10.64 8.17
N VAL A 59 1.91 -10.78 7.90
CA VAL A 59 2.42 -11.12 6.57
C VAL A 59 3.18 -12.44 6.64
N VAL A 60 2.86 -13.35 5.72
CA VAL A 60 3.65 -14.54 5.42
C VAL A 60 3.84 -14.57 3.92
N MET A 61 5.09 -14.46 3.47
CA MET A 61 5.39 -14.37 2.04
C MET A 61 6.61 -15.22 1.68
N PRO A 62 6.51 -16.12 0.69
CA PRO A 62 7.66 -16.86 0.21
C PRO A 62 8.60 -15.94 -0.58
N LEU A 63 9.90 -16.14 -0.41
CA LEU A 63 10.92 -15.59 -1.30
C LEU A 63 11.17 -16.66 -2.37
N THR A 64 10.87 -16.37 -3.63
CA THR A 64 11.03 -17.34 -4.73
C THR A 64 12.03 -16.86 -5.77
N ASP A 65 12.70 -17.79 -6.43
CA ASP A 65 13.43 -17.50 -7.66
C ASP A 65 12.50 -17.41 -8.89
N SER A 66 13.07 -17.22 -10.07
CA SER A 66 12.33 -17.14 -11.34
C SER A 66 11.69 -18.45 -11.77
N ALA A 67 12.11 -19.59 -11.21
CA ALA A 67 11.50 -20.89 -11.43
C ALA A 67 10.39 -21.21 -10.40
N GLY A 68 10.16 -20.31 -9.43
CA GLY A 68 9.19 -20.49 -8.35
C GLY A 68 9.70 -21.33 -7.18
N GLN A 69 10.98 -21.69 -7.14
CA GLN A 69 11.57 -22.40 -6.00
C GLN A 69 11.61 -21.46 -4.80
N THR A 70 11.05 -21.90 -3.67
CA THR A 70 11.12 -21.14 -2.42
C THR A 70 12.55 -21.19 -1.87
N LEU A 71 13.14 -20.00 -1.69
CA LEU A 71 14.47 -19.76 -1.15
C LEU A 71 14.43 -19.39 0.33
N GLY A 72 13.30 -18.87 0.80
CA GLY A 72 13.06 -18.49 2.19
C GLY A 72 11.61 -18.07 2.41
N THR A 73 11.26 -17.71 3.63
CA THR A 73 9.94 -17.19 3.98
C THR A 73 10.10 -15.96 4.85
N PHE A 74 9.48 -14.86 4.44
CA PHE A 74 9.32 -13.67 5.26
C PHE A 74 8.08 -13.81 6.12
N THR A 75 8.22 -13.47 7.40
CA THR A 75 7.13 -13.41 8.37
C THR A 75 7.14 -12.08 9.11
N TYR A 76 5.95 -11.52 9.33
CA TYR A 76 5.76 -10.30 10.08
C TYR A 76 4.46 -10.40 10.88
N THR A 77 4.51 -9.99 12.14
CA THR A 77 3.32 -9.86 12.99
C THR A 77 2.87 -8.41 13.01
N LYS A 78 1.57 -8.19 12.82
CA LYS A 78 0.92 -6.87 12.83
C LYS A 78 1.41 -6.01 13.99
N GLY A 79 1.88 -4.80 13.66
CA GLY A 79 2.32 -3.81 14.64
C GLY A 79 3.73 -4.06 15.21
N ALA A 80 4.42 -5.13 14.81
CA ALA A 80 5.83 -5.31 15.15
C ALA A 80 6.68 -4.23 14.46
N SER A 81 7.83 -3.91 15.06
CA SER A 81 8.85 -3.04 14.45
C SER A 81 9.74 -3.78 13.46
N THR A 82 9.70 -5.11 13.44
CA THR A 82 10.54 -5.95 12.60
C THR A 82 9.78 -7.16 12.07
N GLY A 83 10.17 -7.64 10.90
CA GLY A 83 9.85 -8.96 10.38
C GLY A 83 11.09 -9.84 10.27
N THR A 84 10.90 -11.14 10.07
CA THR A 84 11.98 -12.12 9.99
C THR A 84 11.89 -12.89 8.68
N ILE A 85 13.00 -12.95 7.95
CA ILE A 85 13.19 -13.89 6.85
C ILE A 85 13.85 -15.14 7.43
N THR A 86 13.31 -16.32 7.14
CA THR A 86 13.95 -17.61 7.41
C THR A 86 14.34 -18.25 6.08
N PHE A 87 15.62 -18.55 5.91
CA PHE A 87 16.16 -19.10 4.67
C PHE A 87 16.05 -20.62 4.63
N THR A 88 15.96 -21.15 3.40
CA THR A 88 16.07 -22.58 3.10
C THR A 88 17.48 -22.91 2.61
N ASP A 89 17.83 -24.20 2.59
CA ASP A 89 19.10 -24.65 2.01
C ASP A 89 19.22 -24.30 0.51
N ALA A 90 18.11 -24.16 -0.21
CA ALA A 90 18.11 -23.82 -1.63
C ALA A 90 18.84 -22.50 -1.90
N LEU A 91 18.66 -21.49 -1.04
CA LEU A 91 19.36 -20.22 -1.15
C LEU A 91 20.87 -20.38 -0.96
N GLY A 92 21.30 -21.31 -0.11
CA GLY A 92 22.72 -21.61 0.14
C GLY A 92 23.45 -22.20 -1.06
N THR A 93 22.72 -22.76 -2.04
CA THR A 93 23.30 -23.32 -3.27
C THR A 93 23.50 -22.32 -4.40
N LEU A 94 22.98 -21.09 -4.23
CA LEU A 94 23.01 -20.04 -5.23
C LEU A 94 24.19 -19.08 -5.03
N ASN A 95 24.68 -18.54 -6.14
CA ASN A 95 25.59 -17.40 -6.17
C ASN A 95 24.83 -16.12 -6.56
N SER A 96 25.43 -14.96 -6.29
CA SER A 96 24.85 -13.63 -6.58
C SER A 96 23.46 -13.45 -5.97
N ARG A 97 23.33 -13.85 -4.70
CA ARG A 97 22.06 -13.85 -3.96
C ARG A 97 21.59 -12.42 -3.72
N ALA A 98 20.58 -12.00 -4.45
CA ALA A 98 19.96 -10.69 -4.29
C ALA A 98 18.47 -10.74 -4.65
N GLY A 99 17.73 -9.75 -4.21
CA GLY A 99 16.31 -9.66 -4.54
C GLY A 99 15.64 -8.43 -3.99
N THR A 100 14.31 -8.44 -4.13
CA THR A 100 13.44 -7.35 -3.70
C THR A 100 12.34 -7.92 -2.81
N LEU A 101 12.15 -7.30 -1.64
CA LEU A 101 11.00 -7.53 -0.78
C LEU A 101 10.05 -6.34 -0.92
N SER A 102 8.77 -6.58 -1.19
CA SER A 102 7.78 -5.52 -1.32
C SER A 102 6.55 -5.83 -0.46
N MET A 103 6.07 -4.84 0.31
CA MET A 103 4.95 -4.99 1.23
C MET A 103 4.03 -3.77 1.17
N ASN A 104 2.72 -3.98 1.29
CA ASN A 104 1.76 -2.90 1.37
C ASN A 104 1.78 -2.30 2.78
N ALA A 105 1.80 -0.98 2.86
CA ALA A 105 1.80 -0.24 4.12
C ALA A 105 0.88 0.98 4.03
N LYS A 106 0.56 1.54 5.19
CA LYS A 106 -0.10 2.84 5.34
C LYS A 106 0.87 3.82 5.99
N GLY A 107 0.65 5.10 5.76
CA GLY A 107 1.35 6.14 6.51
C GLY A 107 0.84 6.23 7.94
N ASN A 108 1.62 6.88 8.81
CA ASN A 108 1.24 7.09 10.21
C ASN A 108 0.76 8.52 10.50
N ALA A 109 0.86 9.44 9.54
CA ALA A 109 0.31 10.78 9.71
C ALA A 109 -1.22 10.75 9.59
N THR A 110 -1.93 11.43 10.48
CA THR A 110 -3.38 11.56 10.34
C THR A 110 -3.69 12.38 9.10
N ALA A 111 -4.45 11.82 8.16
CA ALA A 111 -4.94 12.59 7.03
C ALA A 111 -5.78 13.77 7.54
N THR A 112 -5.43 14.99 7.13
CA THR A 112 -6.32 16.14 7.33
C THR A 112 -7.40 16.05 6.27
N GLU A 113 -8.60 15.62 6.64
CA GLU A 113 -9.72 15.61 5.70
C GLU A 113 -10.14 17.06 5.41
N GLY A 114 -10.08 17.46 4.14
CA GLY A 114 -10.80 18.63 3.68
C GLY A 114 -12.30 18.30 3.67
N SER A 115 -13.15 19.20 4.17
CA SER A 115 -14.60 19.01 4.12
C SER A 115 -15.07 18.88 2.67
N ALA A 116 -15.64 17.73 2.31
CA ALA A 116 -16.38 17.57 1.06
C ALA A 116 -17.82 18.06 1.25
N GLU A 117 -18.31 18.88 0.35
CA GLU A 117 -19.70 19.37 0.37
C GLU A 117 -20.46 18.85 -0.86
N ILE A 118 -21.67 18.36 -0.63
CA ILE A 118 -22.62 18.02 -1.69
C ILE A 118 -23.87 18.88 -1.49
N ALA A 119 -24.18 19.70 -2.49
CA ALA A 119 -25.42 20.47 -2.53
C ALA A 119 -26.32 19.96 -3.65
N LYS A 120 -27.62 19.81 -3.36
CA LYS A 120 -28.63 19.42 -4.35
C LYS A 120 -29.78 20.41 -4.34
N SER A 121 -30.12 20.94 -5.51
CA SER A 121 -31.31 21.77 -5.74
C SER A 121 -32.12 21.20 -6.89
N GLY A 122 -33.45 21.33 -6.83
CA GLY A 122 -34.37 20.74 -7.81
C GLY A 122 -35.46 21.71 -8.24
N LEU A 123 -35.94 21.54 -9.47
CA LEU A 123 -37.06 22.27 -10.05
C LEU A 123 -37.97 21.34 -10.85
N VAL A 124 -39.28 21.54 -10.77
CA VAL A 124 -40.25 20.90 -11.67
C VAL A 124 -40.16 21.55 -13.04
N VAL A 125 -39.74 20.78 -14.05
CA VAL A 125 -39.54 21.26 -15.42
C VAL A 125 -40.83 21.10 -16.23
N SER A 126 -41.60 20.05 -15.98
CA SER A 126 -42.92 19.88 -16.56
C SER A 126 -43.83 19.05 -15.66
N SER A 127 -45.14 19.15 -15.92
CA SER A 127 -46.19 18.40 -15.23
C SER A 127 -47.21 17.84 -16.22
N GLY A 128 -47.85 16.73 -15.84
CA GLY A 128 -48.92 16.10 -16.59
C GLY A 128 -50.24 16.88 -16.49
N SER A 129 -51.25 16.44 -17.24
CA SER A 129 -52.60 17.01 -17.22
C SER A 129 -53.30 16.90 -15.87
N ASP A 130 -52.84 16.00 -15.01
CA ASP A 130 -53.26 15.83 -13.61
C ASP A 130 -52.46 16.71 -12.62
N GLY A 131 -51.54 17.53 -13.12
CA GLY A 131 -50.68 18.40 -12.32
C GLY A 131 -49.48 17.69 -11.68
N ALA A 132 -49.33 16.37 -11.86
CA ALA A 132 -48.19 15.64 -11.32
C ALA A 132 -46.90 15.98 -12.09
N PRO A 133 -45.76 16.23 -11.44
CA PRO A 133 -44.48 16.44 -12.12
C PRO A 133 -44.13 15.26 -13.03
N THR A 134 -43.85 15.55 -14.30
CA THR A 134 -43.44 14.56 -15.30
C THR A 134 -41.96 14.64 -15.61
N VAL A 135 -41.35 15.82 -15.42
CA VAL A 135 -39.90 16.02 -15.54
C VAL A 135 -39.41 16.88 -14.37
N LEU A 136 -38.35 16.41 -13.72
CA LEU A 136 -37.63 17.14 -12.69
C LEU A 136 -36.23 17.47 -13.19
N GLY A 137 -35.85 18.74 -13.08
CA GLY A 137 -34.48 19.20 -13.26
C GLY A 137 -33.77 19.18 -11.91
N TRP A 138 -32.55 18.66 -11.88
CA TRP A 138 -31.70 18.66 -10.69
C TRP A 138 -30.38 19.35 -11.00
N HIS A 139 -29.94 20.21 -10.10
CA HIS A 139 -28.59 20.73 -10.08
C HIS A 139 -27.88 20.14 -8.85
N ILE A 140 -26.82 19.39 -9.11
CA ILE A 140 -25.97 18.80 -8.07
C ILE A 140 -24.62 19.48 -8.17
N THR A 141 -24.17 20.06 -7.07
CA THR A 141 -22.81 20.60 -6.94
C THR A 141 -22.02 19.68 -6.02
N VAL A 142 -20.88 19.24 -6.50
CA VAL A 142 -19.90 18.47 -5.71
C VAL A 142 -18.68 19.35 -5.55
N THR A 143 -18.36 19.70 -4.30
CA THR A 143 -17.11 20.36 -3.96
C THR A 143 -16.18 19.29 -3.38
N PRO A 144 -15.31 18.69 -4.20
CA PRO A 144 -14.38 17.67 -3.72
C PRO A 144 -13.39 18.30 -2.72
N GLY A 145 -13.14 17.60 -1.61
CA GLY A 145 -12.00 17.90 -0.74
C GLY A 145 -10.68 17.58 -1.43
N ASN A 146 -9.54 17.89 -0.79
CA ASN A 146 -8.20 17.90 -1.38
C ASN A 146 -7.71 16.59 -2.03
N ASN A 147 -8.43 15.46 -1.92
CA ASN A 147 -8.11 14.17 -2.56
C ASN A 147 -9.36 13.41 -3.06
N SER A 148 -10.34 14.08 -3.67
CA SER A 148 -11.58 13.39 -4.12
C SER A 148 -11.63 13.17 -5.64
N THR A 149 -11.96 11.95 -6.05
CA THR A 149 -12.38 11.64 -7.43
C THR A 149 -13.89 11.78 -7.52
N VAL A 150 -14.38 12.63 -8.43
CA VAL A 150 -15.83 12.72 -8.74
C VAL A 150 -16.14 11.76 -9.87
N VAL A 151 -16.83 10.66 -9.56
CA VAL A 151 -17.34 9.71 -10.55
C VAL A 151 -18.83 9.96 -10.74
N VAL A 152 -19.23 10.37 -11.95
CA VAL A 152 -20.63 10.44 -12.36
C VAL A 152 -20.89 9.26 -13.30
N THR A 153 -21.61 8.24 -12.82
CA THR A 153 -22.10 7.10 -13.61
C THR A 153 -23.60 7.13 -13.72
#